data_AF-A0A9Q0T5V3-F1
#
_entry.id   AF-A0A9Q0T5V3-F1
#
_cell.length_a   1.000
_cell.length_b   1.000
_cell.length_c   1.000
_cell.angle_alpha   90.00
_cell.angle_beta   90.00
_cell.angle_gamma   90.00
#
_symmetry.space_group_name_H-M   'P 1'
#
loop_
_entity.id
_entity.type
_entity.pdbx_description
1 polymer ?
#
loop_
_entity_poly.entity_id
_entity_poly.type
_entity_poly.pdbx_seq_one_letter_code
_entity_poly.pdbx_strand_id
1 'polypeptide(L)'
;MWSFRSPTHFTPTQNRTVHIPPIEPIPPLLSSGKAFSFPKPTKPPLKPYFTLSLSAAVIETPPSIETTLLDGLPKPDPLDTIFAIPRSDSGKNVSAKERKAGRVPSIVFEQEDGQHGGNKRLISLKKNRIRNLVNEIGRPFFLSRLFELDVRPQFESDEVIEKVRVLPRSVHLHAGTDEPLNVTFIRAPSHALLKVDIPLVFRGEDISPGLRKG
;
A
#
# COMPACT_ATOMS: atom_id res chain seq x y z
N MET A 1 27.40 15.18 -79.90
CA MET A 1 27.35 13.92 -79.14
C MET A 1 26.85 14.26 -77.73
N TRP A 2 25.52 14.35 -77.60
CA TRP A 2 24.66 13.50 -76.78
C TRP A 2 24.48 14.00 -75.33
N SER A 3 23.23 14.43 -75.11
CA SER A 3 22.51 14.71 -73.86
C SER A 3 22.68 13.62 -72.81
N PHE A 4 22.53 13.95 -71.52
CA PHE A 4 21.53 13.29 -70.66
C PHE A 4 21.34 14.08 -69.35
N ARG A 5 20.13 14.62 -69.18
CA ARG A 5 19.56 14.98 -67.86
C ARG A 5 19.26 13.70 -67.09
N SER A 6 19.35 13.73 -65.76
CA SER A 6 18.54 12.87 -64.89
C SER A 6 18.22 13.57 -63.55
N PRO A 7 16.98 13.47 -63.04
CA PRO A 7 16.51 14.17 -61.85
C PRO A 7 16.62 13.31 -60.59
N THR A 8 16.94 13.91 -59.45
CA THR A 8 16.88 13.25 -58.14
C THR A 8 15.43 13.08 -57.68
N HIS A 9 15.04 11.83 -57.49
CA HIS A 9 13.70 11.38 -57.11
C HIS A 9 13.26 11.88 -55.73
N PHE A 10 12.10 12.52 -55.71
CA PHE A 10 11.26 12.77 -54.55
C PHE A 10 10.55 11.44 -54.18
N THR A 11 10.76 10.90 -52.98
CA THR A 11 10.00 9.74 -52.49
C THR A 11 8.64 10.20 -51.95
N PRO A 12 7.50 9.68 -52.42
CA PRO A 12 6.21 9.99 -51.82
C PRO A 12 6.00 9.19 -50.53
N THR A 13 5.62 9.89 -49.47
CA THR A 13 5.04 9.33 -48.25
C THR A 13 3.77 8.57 -48.60
N GLN A 14 3.77 7.24 -48.43
CA GLN A 14 2.58 6.41 -48.55
C GLN A 14 1.70 6.61 -47.29
N ASN A 15 0.61 7.36 -47.43
CA ASN A 15 -0.48 7.34 -46.46
C ASN A 15 -1.18 5.98 -46.56
N ARG A 16 -0.90 5.07 -45.62
CA ARG A 16 -1.69 3.85 -45.43
C ARG A 16 -2.97 4.19 -44.67
N THR A 17 -4.07 4.30 -45.40
CA THR A 17 -5.42 4.22 -44.82
C THR A 17 -5.62 2.79 -44.30
N VAL A 18 -5.65 2.62 -42.99
CA VAL A 18 -6.00 1.33 -42.36
C VAL A 18 -7.51 1.21 -42.39
N HIS A 19 -8.02 0.27 -43.19
CA HIS A 19 -9.43 -0.04 -43.26
C HIS A 19 -9.84 -0.78 -41.98
N ILE A 20 -10.53 -0.09 -41.07
CA ILE A 20 -11.10 -0.71 -39.87
C ILE A 20 -12.37 -1.45 -40.35
N PRO A 21 -12.47 -2.78 -40.18
CA PRO A 21 -13.69 -3.50 -40.54
C PRO A 21 -14.85 -3.07 -39.63
N PRO A 22 -16.08 -2.97 -40.17
CA PRO A 22 -17.26 -2.62 -39.38
C PRO A 22 -17.55 -3.69 -38.32
N ILE A 23 -17.89 -3.22 -37.12
CA ILE A 23 -18.27 -4.05 -35.97
C ILE A 23 -19.61 -4.72 -36.29
N GLU A 24 -19.61 -6.05 -36.41
CA GLU A 24 -20.84 -6.82 -36.56
C GLU A 24 -21.67 -6.77 -35.26
N PRO A 25 -23.00 -6.58 -35.34
CA PRO A 25 -23.86 -6.63 -34.17
C PRO A 25 -24.01 -8.06 -33.66
N ILE A 26 -23.75 -8.24 -32.36
CA ILE A 26 -23.88 -9.52 -31.64
C ILE A 26 -25.34 -9.97 -31.67
N PRO A 27 -25.66 -11.23 -32.07
CA PRO A 27 -27.01 -11.74 -32.06
C PRO A 27 -27.52 -11.98 -30.61
N PRO A 28 -28.81 -11.77 -30.33
CA PRO A 28 -29.38 -12.01 -29.01
C PRO A 28 -29.40 -13.51 -28.67
N LEU A 29 -28.95 -13.84 -27.46
CA LEU A 29 -28.96 -15.21 -26.92
C LEU A 29 -30.39 -15.74 -26.83
N LEU A 30 -30.64 -16.82 -27.59
CA LEU A 30 -31.88 -17.55 -27.63
C LEU A 30 -32.12 -18.26 -26.29
N SER A 31 -33.03 -17.73 -25.47
CA SER A 31 -33.52 -18.38 -24.24
C SER A 31 -34.31 -19.64 -24.59
N SER A 32 -33.61 -20.77 -24.72
CA SER A 32 -34.24 -22.09 -24.74
C SER A 32 -34.40 -22.60 -23.31
N GLY A 33 -35.63 -22.52 -22.80
CA GLY A 33 -36.03 -23.17 -21.56
C GLY A 33 -36.05 -24.69 -21.74
N LYS A 34 -35.09 -25.38 -21.14
CA LYS A 34 -35.21 -26.80 -20.78
C LYS A 34 -35.24 -26.91 -19.27
N ALA A 35 -36.42 -27.22 -18.74
CA ALA A 35 -36.62 -27.54 -17.34
C ALA A 35 -35.86 -28.83 -17.00
N PHE A 36 -34.70 -28.69 -16.34
CA PHE A 36 -34.05 -29.79 -15.66
C PHE A 36 -34.72 -29.97 -14.30
N SER A 37 -35.50 -31.05 -14.16
CA SER A 37 -36.03 -31.49 -12.87
C SER A 37 -34.90 -32.08 -12.04
N PHE A 38 -34.58 -31.42 -10.92
CA PHE A 38 -33.70 -32.00 -9.90
C PHE A 38 -34.41 -33.13 -9.16
N PRO A 39 -33.79 -34.30 -8.95
CA PRO A 39 -34.34 -35.32 -8.05
C PRO A 39 -34.31 -34.82 -6.61
N LYS A 40 -35.40 -35.04 -5.87
CA LYS A 40 -35.56 -34.65 -4.45
C LYS A 40 -34.48 -35.30 -3.57
N PRO A 41 -33.92 -34.58 -2.58
CA PRO A 41 -33.03 -35.18 -1.60
C PRO A 41 -33.81 -36.09 -0.64
N THR A 42 -33.45 -37.37 -0.61
CA THR A 42 -33.91 -38.33 0.40
C THR A 42 -33.13 -38.12 1.70
N LYS A 43 -33.83 -37.83 2.80
CA LYS A 43 -33.24 -37.73 4.14
C LYS A 43 -32.88 -39.13 4.66
N PRO A 44 -31.65 -39.39 5.15
CA PRO A 44 -31.38 -40.58 5.94
C PRO A 44 -32.00 -40.47 7.36
N PRO A 45 -32.39 -41.60 7.99
CA PRO A 45 -33.09 -41.59 9.28
C PRO A 45 -32.19 -41.15 10.44
N LEU A 46 -32.79 -40.37 11.33
CA LEU A 46 -32.19 -39.85 12.56
C LEU A 46 -31.98 -40.99 13.57
N LYS A 47 -30.74 -41.18 14.04
CA LYS A 47 -30.46 -42.01 15.22
C LYS A 47 -30.71 -41.17 16.48
N PRO A 48 -31.50 -41.66 17.46
CA PRO A 48 -31.73 -40.93 18.69
C PRO A 48 -30.58 -41.20 19.66
N TYR A 49 -29.84 -40.15 20.03
CA TYR A 49 -29.09 -40.13 21.27
C TYR A 49 -29.43 -38.83 22.01
N PHE A 50 -30.42 -38.93 22.89
CA PHE A 50 -30.59 -38.09 24.08
C PHE A 50 -30.46 -39.08 25.24
N THR A 51 -29.68 -38.83 26.30
CA THR A 51 -30.03 -37.83 27.32
C THR A 51 -28.84 -37.50 28.23
N LEU A 52 -28.71 -36.19 28.51
CA LEU A 52 -28.45 -35.53 29.81
C LEU A 52 -27.16 -35.83 30.61
N SER A 53 -26.27 -34.83 30.69
CA SER A 53 -26.11 -34.12 31.97
C SER A 53 -25.76 -32.64 31.71
N LEU A 54 -26.57 -31.74 32.27
CA LEU A 54 -26.36 -30.30 32.26
C LEU A 54 -25.48 -29.97 33.48
N SER A 55 -24.17 -30.10 33.34
CA SER A 55 -23.23 -29.54 34.32
C SER A 55 -22.70 -28.23 33.75
N ALA A 56 -23.06 -27.12 34.39
CA ALA A 56 -22.51 -25.81 34.11
C ALA A 56 -21.01 -25.85 34.45
N ALA A 57 -20.19 -26.17 33.45
CA ALA A 57 -18.77 -25.88 33.51
C ALA A 57 -18.65 -24.36 33.43
N VAL A 58 -18.36 -23.76 34.58
CA VAL A 58 -17.76 -22.43 34.70
C VAL A 58 -16.72 -22.34 33.60
N ILE A 59 -16.95 -21.45 32.63
CA ILE A 59 -15.88 -20.99 31.76
C ILE A 59 -14.93 -20.28 32.71
N GLU A 60 -13.95 -21.01 33.22
CA GLU A 60 -12.75 -20.40 33.76
C GLU A 60 -12.23 -19.55 32.62
N THR A 61 -12.45 -18.25 32.75
CA THR A 61 -11.72 -17.25 31.99
C THR A 61 -10.25 -17.65 32.13
N PRO A 62 -9.52 -17.90 31.03
CA PRO A 62 -8.12 -18.24 31.15
C PRO A 62 -7.49 -17.16 32.03
N PRO A 63 -6.71 -17.54 33.06
CA PRO A 63 -6.15 -16.59 34.00
C PRO A 63 -5.50 -15.51 33.17
N SER A 64 -5.99 -14.29 33.36
CA SER A 64 -5.46 -13.09 32.74
C SER A 64 -3.98 -13.16 33.00
N ILE A 65 -3.19 -13.48 31.97
CA ILE A 65 -1.74 -13.47 32.07
C ILE A 65 -1.43 -12.08 32.59
N GLU A 66 -0.95 -12.03 33.83
CA GLU A 66 -0.77 -10.80 34.56
C GLU A 66 0.04 -9.86 33.66
N THR A 67 -0.59 -8.74 33.30
CA THR A 67 -0.01 -7.69 32.46
C THR A 67 1.14 -6.97 33.14
N THR A 68 1.64 -7.47 34.26
CA THR A 68 2.78 -6.95 35.03
C THR A 68 4.07 -6.92 34.23
N LEU A 69 4.21 -7.78 33.21
CA LEU A 69 5.31 -7.73 32.23
C LEU A 69 5.07 -6.75 31.06
N LEU A 70 3.85 -6.22 30.90
CA LEU A 70 3.49 -5.23 29.88
C LEU A 70 3.46 -3.79 30.39
N ASP A 71 3.72 -3.57 31.69
CA ASP A 71 3.86 -2.24 32.27
C ASP A 71 5.07 -1.52 31.66
N GLY A 72 4.81 -0.59 30.74
CA GLY A 72 5.83 0.19 30.04
C GLY A 72 6.04 -0.16 28.56
N LEU A 73 5.10 -0.89 27.94
CA LEU A 73 4.96 -0.82 26.48
C LEU A 73 4.38 0.56 26.11
N PRO A 74 4.89 1.21 25.05
CA PRO A 74 4.29 2.44 24.56
C PRO A 74 2.83 2.15 24.19
N LYS A 75 1.89 2.88 24.80
CA LYS A 75 0.50 2.87 24.33
C LYS A 75 0.52 3.30 22.85
N PRO A 76 -0.37 2.75 22.00
CA PRO A 76 -0.45 3.21 20.62
C PRO A 76 -0.82 4.69 20.64
N ASP A 77 0.17 5.53 20.35
CA ASP A 77 0.01 6.97 20.19
C ASP A 77 -1.02 7.27 19.09
N PRO A 78 -1.67 8.44 19.12
CA PRO A 78 -2.45 8.90 17.98
C PRO A 78 -1.62 8.86 16.69
N LEU A 79 -2.28 8.54 15.57
CA LEU A 79 -1.62 8.48 14.26
C LEU A 79 -1.10 9.87 13.89
N ASP A 80 0.18 9.94 13.54
CA ASP A 80 0.78 11.18 13.08
C ASP A 80 0.28 11.52 11.67
N THR A 81 -0.10 12.77 11.46
CA THR A 81 -0.53 13.25 10.15
C THR A 81 0.65 13.72 9.30
N ILE A 82 0.65 13.35 8.03
CA ILE A 82 1.59 13.73 6.98
C ILE A 82 0.82 14.43 5.86
N PHE A 83 1.20 15.66 5.54
CA PHE A 83 0.62 16.39 4.40
C PHE A 83 1.28 16.01 3.09
N ALA A 84 0.46 15.82 2.06
CA ALA A 84 0.86 15.44 0.72
C ALA A 84 0.16 16.28 -0.35
N ILE A 85 0.86 16.52 -1.46
CA ILE A 85 0.30 17.14 -2.67
C ILE A 85 0.32 16.10 -3.80
N PRO A 86 -0.76 15.91 -4.56
CA PRO A 86 -0.74 15.01 -5.72
C PRO A 86 0.16 15.55 -6.83
N ARG A 87 0.80 14.66 -7.57
CA ARG A 87 1.67 15.01 -8.70
C ARG A 87 1.18 14.35 -9.97
N SER A 88 1.34 15.04 -11.10
CA SER A 88 1.15 14.49 -12.44
C SER A 88 2.33 13.60 -12.85
N ASP A 89 3.55 14.09 -12.69
CA ASP A 89 4.72 13.52 -13.37
C ASP A 89 5.71 12.80 -12.43
N SER A 90 6.27 11.71 -12.97
CA SER A 90 7.37 10.94 -12.37
C SER A 90 8.67 11.12 -13.16
N GLY A 91 9.78 10.62 -12.61
CA GLY A 91 11.08 10.59 -13.29
C GLY A 91 12.17 11.39 -12.59
N LYS A 92 13.41 11.24 -13.09
CA LYS A 92 14.63 11.78 -12.48
C LYS A 92 14.62 13.32 -12.37
N ASN A 93 14.29 14.00 -13.47
CA ASN A 93 14.32 15.46 -13.54
C ASN A 93 13.24 16.10 -12.65
N VAL A 94 12.02 15.57 -12.70
CA VAL A 94 10.90 16.05 -11.85
C VAL A 94 11.25 15.84 -10.37
N SER A 95 11.78 14.67 -10.01
CA SER A 95 12.21 14.38 -8.64
C SER A 95 13.33 15.31 -8.17
N ALA A 96 14.28 15.66 -9.04
CA ALA A 96 15.34 16.61 -8.71
C ALA A 96 14.78 18.04 -8.49
N LYS A 97 13.84 18.49 -9.32
CA LYS A 97 13.17 19.80 -9.15
C LYS A 97 12.42 19.86 -7.81
N GLU A 98 11.74 18.80 -7.44
CA GLU A 98 10.98 18.71 -6.19
C GLU A 98 11.89 18.80 -4.96
N ARG A 99 13.04 18.11 -4.98
CA ARG A 99 14.04 18.21 -3.90
C ARG A 99 14.64 19.62 -3.79
N LYS A 100 14.93 20.27 -4.93
CA LYS A 100 15.37 21.67 -4.96
C LYS A 100 14.32 22.61 -4.36
N ALA A 101 13.04 22.31 -4.54
CA ALA A 101 11.92 23.05 -3.95
C ALA A 101 11.64 22.67 -2.48
N GLY A 102 12.50 21.89 -1.81
CA GLY A 102 12.32 21.50 -0.42
C GLY A 102 11.23 20.44 -0.19
N ARG A 103 10.86 19.69 -1.24
CA ARG A 103 9.87 18.62 -1.19
C ARG A 103 10.50 17.26 -1.43
N VAL A 104 9.84 16.22 -0.93
CA VAL A 104 10.28 14.83 -1.10
C VAL A 104 9.34 14.15 -2.08
N PRO A 105 9.84 13.67 -3.23
CA PRO A 105 9.04 12.83 -4.13
C PRO A 105 8.67 11.55 -3.40
N SER A 106 7.42 11.13 -3.53
CA SER A 106 6.90 9.96 -2.85
C SER A 106 5.82 9.26 -3.67
N ILE A 107 5.56 8.00 -3.33
CA ILE A 107 4.58 7.14 -4.02
C ILE A 107 3.69 6.48 -2.97
N VAL A 108 2.39 6.40 -3.26
CA VAL A 108 1.42 5.59 -2.51
C VAL A 108 0.94 4.48 -3.42
N PHE A 109 1.08 3.23 -2.97
CA PHE A 109 0.46 2.08 -3.61
C PHE A 109 -0.95 1.88 -3.04
N GLU A 110 -1.96 1.89 -3.90
CA GLU A 110 -3.38 1.84 -3.49
C GLU A 110 -3.91 0.42 -3.27
N GLN A 111 -3.23 -0.60 -3.81
CA GLN A 111 -3.71 -1.98 -3.77
C GLN A 111 -3.53 -2.60 -2.37
N GLU A 112 -4.57 -3.31 -1.90
CA GLU A 112 -4.65 -3.88 -0.54
C GLU A 112 -3.56 -4.89 -0.23
N ASP A 113 -3.11 -5.66 -1.22
CA ASP A 113 -2.04 -6.65 -1.01
C ASP A 113 -0.66 -6.01 -0.86
N GLY A 114 -0.48 -4.71 -1.19
CA GLY A 114 0.74 -3.94 -1.01
C GLY A 114 2.02 -4.46 -1.69
N GLN A 115 2.01 -5.68 -2.25
CA GLN A 115 3.16 -6.41 -2.77
C GLN A 115 3.16 -6.49 -4.30
N HIS A 116 1.97 -6.52 -4.91
CA HIS A 116 1.81 -6.48 -6.35
C HIS A 116 1.59 -5.02 -6.75
N GLY A 117 2.53 -4.46 -7.53
CA GLY A 117 2.55 -3.04 -7.91
C GLY A 117 1.40 -2.62 -8.82
N GLY A 118 0.19 -2.54 -8.28
CA GLY A 118 -0.99 -1.97 -8.93
C GLY A 118 -0.95 -0.44 -9.02
N ASN A 119 -2.15 0.17 -9.08
CA ASN A 119 -2.32 1.62 -9.21
C ASN A 119 -1.46 2.37 -8.19
N LYS A 120 -0.54 3.17 -8.73
CA LYS A 120 0.40 3.99 -7.97
C LYS A 120 0.00 5.44 -8.08
N ARG A 121 -0.12 6.11 -6.94
CA ARG A 121 -0.35 7.54 -6.87
C ARG A 121 0.95 8.26 -6.54
N LEU A 122 1.28 9.25 -7.37
CA LEU A 122 2.45 10.09 -7.16
C LEU A 122 2.07 11.26 -6.24
N ILE A 123 2.87 11.45 -5.20
CA ILE A 123 2.66 12.52 -4.23
C ILE A 123 3.98 13.21 -3.90
N SER A 124 3.91 14.46 -3.45
CA SER A 124 5.03 15.22 -2.91
C SER A 124 4.77 15.54 -1.45
N LEU A 125 5.78 15.36 -0.61
CA LEU A 125 5.73 15.61 0.82
C LEU A 125 6.62 16.80 1.20
N LYS A 126 6.39 17.41 2.35
CA LYS A 126 7.27 18.44 2.90
C LYS A 126 8.52 17.81 3.50
N LYS A 127 9.72 18.20 3.05
CA LYS A 127 11.00 17.60 3.49
C LYS A 127 11.19 17.63 5.00
N ASN A 128 10.95 18.78 5.62
CA ASN A 128 11.19 18.98 7.04
C ASN A 128 10.32 18.05 7.90
N ARG A 129 9.05 17.82 7.50
CA ARG A 129 8.15 16.95 8.25
C ARG A 129 8.64 15.51 8.26
N ILE A 130 9.04 14.98 7.11
CA ILE A 130 9.57 13.61 7.00
C ILE A 130 10.91 13.47 7.72
N ARG A 131 11.81 14.46 7.57
CA ARG A 131 13.10 14.45 8.27
C ARG A 131 12.91 14.38 9.78
N ASN A 132 12.00 15.20 10.33
CA ASN A 132 11.73 15.21 11.76
C ASN A 132 11.15 13.88 12.24
N LEU A 133 10.14 13.32 11.55
CA LEU A 133 9.55 12.03 11.91
C LEU A 133 10.58 10.89 11.92
N VAL A 134 11.47 10.85 10.91
CA VAL A 134 12.52 9.82 10.84
C VAL A 134 13.56 10.00 11.95
N ASN A 135 13.89 11.24 12.32
CA ASN A 135 14.87 11.53 13.36
C ASN A 135 14.32 11.32 14.78
N GLU A 136 13.06 11.70 15.03
CA GLU A 136 12.41 11.61 16.34
C GLU A 136 12.11 10.15 16.71
N ILE A 137 11.57 9.37 15.77
CA ILE A 137 11.13 8.00 16.03
C ILE A 137 12.23 6.98 15.64
N GLY A 138 13.14 7.36 14.74
CA GLY A 138 14.14 6.48 14.17
C GLY A 138 13.67 5.74 12.92
N ARG A 139 14.62 5.40 12.03
CA ARG A 139 14.34 4.76 10.74
C ARG A 139 13.54 3.45 10.81
N PRO A 140 13.88 2.46 11.66
CA PRO A 140 13.15 1.19 11.63
C PRO A 140 11.73 1.35 12.18
N PHE A 141 11.55 2.16 13.23
CA PHE A 141 10.24 2.43 13.81
C PHE A 141 9.34 3.26 12.88
N PHE A 142 9.93 4.17 12.10
CA PHE A 142 9.20 4.90 11.06
C PHE A 142 8.58 3.94 10.04
N LEU A 143 9.27 2.85 9.66
CA LEU A 143 8.74 1.86 8.71
C LEU A 143 7.67 0.93 9.31
N SER A 144 7.64 0.78 10.63
CA SER A 144 6.69 -0.10 11.33
C SER A 144 5.47 0.63 11.88
N ARG A 145 5.40 1.96 11.78
CA ARG A 145 4.31 2.78 12.33
C ARG A 145 3.34 3.23 11.24
N LEU A 146 2.04 3.27 11.57
CA LEU A 146 1.00 3.79 10.70
C LEU A 146 0.93 5.32 10.78
N PHE A 147 0.63 5.95 9.64
CA PHE A 147 0.45 7.40 9.52
C PHE A 147 -0.86 7.73 8.82
N GLU A 148 -1.41 8.89 9.12
CA GLU A 148 -2.48 9.48 8.33
C GLU A 148 -1.90 10.38 7.25
N LEU A 149 -2.26 10.12 6.00
CA LEU A 149 -1.85 10.91 4.84
C LEU A 149 -2.99 11.82 4.42
N ASP A 150 -2.79 13.13 4.59
CA ASP A 150 -3.72 14.17 4.17
C ASP A 150 -3.28 14.69 2.79
N VAL A 151 -4.02 14.33 1.75
CA VAL A 151 -3.76 14.79 0.38
C VAL A 151 -4.51 16.10 0.15
N ARG A 152 -3.78 17.15 -0.17
CA ARG A 152 -4.27 18.52 -0.40
C ARG A 152 -3.85 19.02 -1.78
N PRO A 153 -4.56 19.99 -2.39
CA PRO A 153 -4.13 20.56 -3.67
C PRO A 153 -2.81 21.33 -3.51
N GLN A 154 -2.65 22.04 -2.39
CA GLN A 154 -1.47 22.82 -2.03
C GLN A 154 -1.18 22.70 -0.53
N PHE A 155 0.07 22.90 -0.09
CA PHE A 155 0.45 22.74 1.33
C PHE A 155 -0.17 23.80 2.27
N GLU A 156 -0.52 24.96 1.74
CA GLU A 156 -1.09 26.08 2.48
C GLU A 156 -2.62 26.10 2.44
N SER A 157 -3.24 25.19 1.68
CA SER A 157 -4.70 25.08 1.63
C SER A 157 -5.23 24.30 2.84
N ASP A 158 -6.38 24.71 3.34
CA ASP A 158 -7.15 23.99 4.36
C ASP A 158 -8.06 22.90 3.75
N GLU A 159 -8.19 22.88 2.43
CA GLU A 159 -8.98 21.88 1.73
C GLU A 159 -8.25 20.52 1.69
N VAL A 160 -8.93 19.49 2.17
CA VAL A 160 -8.45 18.11 2.14
C VAL A 160 -9.18 17.36 1.04
N ILE A 161 -8.44 16.87 0.05
CA ILE A 161 -8.97 16.07 -1.06
C ILE A 161 -9.28 14.65 -0.57
N GLU A 162 -8.35 14.06 0.16
CA GLU A 162 -8.47 12.70 0.65
C GLU A 162 -7.64 12.50 1.92
N LYS A 163 -8.16 11.70 2.85
CA LYS A 163 -7.42 11.20 4.01
C LYS A 163 -7.24 9.71 3.89
N VAL A 164 -6.00 9.25 3.97
CA VAL A 164 -5.65 7.83 3.74
C VAL A 164 -4.74 7.34 4.85
N ARG A 165 -5.07 6.19 5.45
CA ARG A 165 -4.15 5.49 6.36
C ARG A 165 -3.07 4.79 5.55
N VAL A 166 -1.81 5.06 5.87
CA VAL A 166 -0.66 4.54 5.12
C VAL A 166 0.40 3.94 6.03
N LEU A 167 1.09 2.92 5.51
CA LEU A 167 2.28 2.33 6.11
C LEU A 167 3.50 2.67 5.25
N PRO A 168 4.59 3.21 5.81
CA PRO A 168 5.82 3.43 5.06
C PRO A 168 6.51 2.10 4.76
N ARG A 169 6.68 1.78 3.48
CA ARG A 169 7.39 0.56 3.03
C ARG A 169 8.89 0.77 3.00
N SER A 170 9.35 1.92 2.53
CA SER A 170 10.78 2.25 2.47
C SER A 170 11.03 3.75 2.51
N VAL A 171 12.16 4.11 3.11
CA VAL A 171 12.71 5.46 3.12
C VAL A 171 14.16 5.42 2.62
N HIS A 172 14.46 6.25 1.63
CA HIS A 172 15.81 6.46 1.12
C HIS A 172 16.35 7.77 1.66
N LEU A 173 17.45 7.71 2.40
CA LEU A 173 18.13 8.86 2.97
C LEU A 173 19.42 9.14 2.19
N HIS A 174 19.83 10.39 2.16
CA HIS A 174 21.13 10.80 1.63
C HIS A 174 22.24 10.42 2.61
N ALA A 175 23.27 9.70 2.13
CA ALA A 175 24.27 9.05 2.98
C ALA A 175 25.09 10.00 3.88
N GLY A 176 25.23 11.28 3.53
CA GLY A 176 26.02 12.24 4.30
C GLY A 176 25.20 13.28 5.08
N THR A 177 23.94 13.51 4.70
CA THR A 177 23.13 14.61 5.28
C THR A 177 21.85 14.12 5.97
N ASP A 178 21.59 12.81 5.87
CA ASP A 178 20.36 12.14 6.29
C ASP A 178 19.09 12.81 5.78
N GLU A 179 19.19 13.48 4.62
CA GLU A 179 18.02 14.08 3.98
C GLU A 179 17.18 13.01 3.30
N PRO A 180 15.84 13.00 3.49
CA PRO A 180 14.97 12.08 2.79
C PRO A 180 14.94 12.40 1.30
N LEU A 181 15.36 11.43 0.48
CA LEU A 181 15.39 11.52 -0.97
C LEU A 181 14.11 10.98 -1.60
N ASN A 182 13.53 9.93 -1.02
CA ASN A 182 12.31 9.29 -1.47
C ASN A 182 11.65 8.54 -0.31
N VAL A 183 10.33 8.51 -0.30
CA VAL A 183 9.53 7.68 0.60
C VAL A 183 8.51 6.90 -0.21
N THR A 184 8.28 5.65 0.16
CA THR A 184 7.29 4.80 -0.48
C THR A 184 6.29 4.34 0.57
N PHE A 185 5.02 4.52 0.30
CA PHE A 185 3.93 4.13 1.18
C PHE A 185 3.04 3.07 0.54
N ILE A 186 2.41 2.28 1.39
CA ILE A 186 1.35 1.34 1.04
C ILE A 186 0.09 1.78 1.78
N ARG A 187 -1.08 1.75 1.12
CA ARG A 187 -2.38 1.98 1.76
C ARG A 187 -2.65 0.87 2.78
N ALA A 188 -3.02 1.25 4.00
CA ALA A 188 -3.25 0.34 5.12
C ALA A 188 -4.70 0.47 5.62
N PRO A 189 -5.68 -0.08 4.89
CA PRO A 189 -7.05 -0.12 5.39
C PRO A 189 -7.15 -1.08 6.58
N SER A 190 -8.17 -0.92 7.42
CA SER A 190 -8.30 -1.65 8.69
C SER A 190 -8.39 -3.17 8.53
N HIS A 191 -8.79 -3.66 7.36
CA HIS A 191 -8.96 -5.10 7.07
C HIS A 191 -7.81 -5.71 6.27
N ALA A 192 -6.82 -4.92 5.83
CA ALA A 192 -5.70 -5.45 5.04
C ALA A 192 -4.67 -6.16 5.91
N LEU A 193 -4.12 -7.26 5.38
CA LEU A 193 -3.00 -7.98 5.96
C LEU A 193 -1.70 -7.48 5.34
N LEU A 194 -0.91 -6.74 6.11
CA LEU A 194 0.36 -6.19 5.66
C LEU A 194 1.53 -6.91 6.33
N LYS A 195 2.54 -7.29 5.54
CA LYS A 195 3.82 -7.76 6.06
C LYS A 195 4.65 -6.56 6.47
N VAL A 196 4.99 -6.47 7.75
CA VAL A 196 5.74 -5.36 8.34
C VAL A 196 6.92 -5.92 9.12
N ASP A 197 8.09 -5.31 8.93
CA ASP A 197 9.28 -5.63 9.73
C ASP A 197 9.24 -4.80 11.01
N ILE A 198 9.18 -5.46 12.16
CA ILE A 198 9.08 -4.80 13.48
C ILE A 198 10.46 -4.83 14.14
N PRO A 199 11.04 -3.67 14.51
CA PRO A 199 12.29 -3.64 15.24
C PRO A 199 12.13 -4.25 16.64
N LEU A 200 13.10 -5.08 17.04
CA LEU A 200 13.20 -5.63 18.38
C LEU A 200 14.08 -4.72 19.25
N VAL A 201 13.61 -4.47 20.47
CA VAL A 201 14.37 -3.74 21.50
C VAL A 201 14.60 -4.69 22.67
N PHE A 202 15.86 -5.00 22.95
CA PHE A 202 16.24 -5.80 24.10
C PHE A 202 16.28 -4.92 25.35
N ARG A 203 15.66 -5.38 26.44
CA ARG A 203 15.69 -4.73 27.77
C ARG A 203 16.32 -5.71 28.76
N GLY A 204 17.01 -5.18 29.78
CA GLY A 204 17.61 -5.99 30.84
C GLY A 204 18.92 -6.69 30.45
N GLU A 205 19.62 -6.20 29.41
CA GLU A 205 20.95 -6.72 29.05
C GLU A 205 21.97 -6.53 30.19
N ASP A 206 21.83 -5.44 30.95
CA ASP A 206 22.66 -5.06 32.09
C ASP A 206 22.52 -6.00 33.30
N ILE A 207 21.33 -6.58 33.50
CA ILE A 207 21.05 -7.54 34.58
C ILE A 207 21.21 -8.99 34.15
N SER A 208 21.42 -9.27 32.86
CA SER A 208 21.52 -10.63 32.34
C SER A 208 22.80 -11.33 32.84
N PRO A 209 22.70 -12.37 33.69
CA PRO A 209 23.88 -13.06 34.21
C PRO A 209 24.65 -13.81 33.11
N GLY A 210 24.00 -14.14 31.98
CA GLY A 210 24.64 -14.74 30.81
C GLY A 210 25.53 -13.74 30.09
N LEU A 211 24.99 -12.57 29.71
CA LEU A 211 25.77 -11.52 29.02
C LEU A 211 26.91 -10.97 29.89
N ARG A 212 26.71 -10.91 31.21
CA ARG A 212 27.77 -10.46 32.15
C ARG A 212 28.95 -11.42 32.25
N LYS A 213 28.77 -12.70 31.92
CA LYS A 213 29.83 -13.71 32.00
C LYS A 213 30.70 -13.78 30.73
N GLY A 214 30.23 -13.23 29.61
CA GLY A 214 30.89 -13.28 28.29
C GLY A 214 30.28 -14.34 27.40
#